data_AF-A0A2N2SFV2-F1
#
_entry.id   AF-A0A2N2SFV2-F1
#
_cell.length_a   1.000
_cell.length_b   1.000
_cell.length_c   1.000
_cell.angle_alpha   90.00
_cell.angle_beta   90.00
_cell.angle_gamma   90.00
#
_symmetry.space_group_name_H-M   'P 1'
#
loop_
_entity.id
_entity.type
_entity.pdbx_description
1 polymer ?
#
loop_
_entity_poly.entity_id
_entity_poly.type
_entity_poly.pdbx_seq_one_letter_code
_entity_poly.pdbx_strand_id
1 'polypeptide(L)'
;MNDIHPLIKQLQSSGKAPNEQLDNVFEVLSRIPDAELQQTEQQVILQYLTQLAKSWKIHQPDAFARQLIFMVTDAKRKQLAQPESQALQHARIAAKALIAAQRKNRFSRNSHVYAMAASVLLMFGVSSMMLSNTLIPETTSELQIASSESAGTLQISEPIYNPKRLSEMISSREKMRQGRCVFPEALMMAEADRGIYLRTVVYGEITSDFKEQEVANRLMQTVRCDYTPMLMKNSVS
;
A
#
# COMPACT_ATOMS: atom_id res chain seq x y z
N MET A 1 20.98 23.74 9.47
CA MET A 1 19.91 24.33 10.31
C MET A 1 19.09 25.28 9.46
N ASN A 2 18.18 24.74 8.63
CA ASN A 2 17.16 25.54 7.97
C ASN A 2 15.93 25.51 8.86
N ASP A 3 15.54 26.65 9.43
CA ASP A 3 14.36 26.75 10.29
C ASP A 3 13.10 26.29 9.53
N ILE A 4 12.28 25.44 10.15
CA ILE A 4 11.01 24.95 9.57
C ILE A 4 9.86 25.96 9.73
N HIS A 5 10.01 26.93 10.64
CA HIS A 5 9.07 28.03 10.84
C HIS A 5 8.79 28.86 9.56
N PRO A 6 9.78 29.30 8.76
CA PRO A 6 9.53 29.97 7.49
C PRO A 6 8.86 29.06 6.45
N LEU A 7 9.08 27.73 6.50
CA LEU A 7 8.43 26.77 5.60
C LEU A 7 6.94 26.63 5.89
N ILE A 8 6.54 26.58 7.18
CA ILE A 8 5.13 26.60 7.59
C ILE A 8 4.47 27.92 7.18
N LYS A 9 5.19 29.03 7.30
CA LYS A 9 4.72 30.36 6.87
C LYS A 9 4.53 30.44 5.34
N GLN A 10 5.41 29.79 4.57
CA GLN A 10 5.25 29.62 3.12
C GLN A 10 4.03 28.76 2.76
N LEU A 11 3.81 27.65 3.48
CA LEU A 11 2.65 26.78 3.28
C LEU A 11 1.33 27.51 3.56
N GLN A 12 1.29 28.34 4.61
CA GLN A 12 0.13 29.16 4.98
C GLN A 12 -0.22 30.26 3.96
N SER A 13 0.74 30.67 3.13
CA SER A 13 0.54 31.67 2.06
C SER A 13 -0.02 31.11 0.75
N SER A 14 -0.20 29.78 0.65
CA SER A 14 -0.61 29.12 -0.58
C SER A 14 -2.11 29.32 -0.90
N GLY A 15 -2.44 29.40 -2.19
CA GLY A 15 -3.69 29.92 -2.78
C GLY A 15 -5.02 29.36 -2.24
N LYS A 16 -6.15 29.89 -2.72
CA LYS A 16 -7.48 29.57 -2.15
C LYS A 16 -8.04 28.20 -2.56
N ALA A 17 -7.52 27.58 -3.62
CA ALA A 17 -8.03 26.32 -4.15
C ALA A 17 -7.24 25.09 -3.60
N PRO A 18 -7.91 23.98 -3.22
CA PRO A 18 -7.25 22.79 -2.67
C PRO A 18 -6.14 22.21 -3.55
N ASN A 19 -6.27 22.31 -4.88
CA ASN A 19 -5.29 21.79 -5.81
C ASN A 19 -4.00 22.65 -5.86
N GLU A 20 -4.15 23.97 -5.78
CA GLU A 20 -3.00 24.91 -5.75
C GLU A 20 -2.26 24.81 -4.41
N GLN A 21 -3.02 24.67 -3.33
CA GLN A 21 -2.46 24.41 -2.00
C GLN A 21 -1.70 23.08 -1.96
N LEU A 22 -2.25 22.03 -2.58
CA LEU A 22 -1.56 20.74 -2.70
C LEU A 22 -0.28 20.84 -3.52
N ASP A 23 -0.29 21.58 -4.64
CA ASP A 23 0.90 21.72 -5.48
C ASP A 23 2.04 22.44 -4.72
N ASN A 24 1.72 23.47 -3.92
CA ASN A 24 2.68 24.15 -3.04
C ASN A 24 3.16 23.23 -1.90
N VAL A 25 2.26 22.48 -1.26
CA VAL A 25 2.64 21.47 -0.26
C VAL A 25 3.63 20.45 -0.83
N PHE A 26 3.38 19.93 -2.03
CA PHE A 26 4.28 18.98 -2.69
C PHE A 26 5.64 19.60 -2.99
N GLU A 27 5.68 20.84 -3.48
CA GLU A 27 6.92 21.57 -3.75
C GLU A 27 7.74 21.76 -2.46
N VAL A 28 7.11 22.25 -1.39
CA VAL A 28 7.77 22.48 -0.10
C VAL A 28 8.27 21.16 0.49
N LEU A 29 7.42 20.13 0.57
CA LEU A 29 7.80 18.83 1.14
C LEU A 29 8.92 18.15 0.35
N SER A 30 8.94 18.31 -0.98
CA SER A 30 10.02 17.73 -1.82
C SER A 30 11.39 18.34 -1.53
N ARG A 31 11.46 19.59 -1.05
CA ARG A 31 12.71 20.29 -0.75
C ARG A 31 13.30 19.94 0.61
N ILE A 32 12.52 19.34 1.52
CA ILE A 32 12.99 19.01 2.87
C ILE A 32 13.91 17.79 2.82
N PRO A 33 15.18 17.86 3.25
CA PRO A 33 16.09 16.72 3.26
C PRO A 33 15.61 15.64 4.26
N ASP A 34 15.61 14.38 3.84
CA ASP A 34 15.13 13.25 4.67
C ASP A 34 15.97 13.04 5.94
N ALA A 35 17.21 13.53 5.93
CA ALA A 35 18.19 13.36 7.01
C ALA A 35 17.98 14.29 8.22
N GLU A 36 17.07 15.28 8.16
CA GLU A 36 16.97 16.33 9.18
C GLU A 36 15.58 16.51 9.81
N LEU A 37 14.54 15.75 9.45
CA LEU A 37 13.25 15.88 10.16
C LEU A 37 13.35 15.29 11.57
N GLN A 38 13.52 16.16 12.56
CA GLN A 38 13.34 15.76 13.95
C GLN A 38 11.89 15.32 14.17
N GLN A 39 11.67 14.37 15.07
CA GLN A 39 10.35 13.81 15.35
C GLN A 39 9.30 14.89 15.68
N THR A 40 9.73 15.96 16.35
CA THR A 40 8.92 17.14 16.67
C THR A 40 8.48 17.92 15.44
N GLU A 41 9.34 18.07 14.45
CA GLU A 41 9.08 18.81 13.21
C GLU A 41 8.12 18.05 12.30
N GLN A 42 8.28 16.73 12.24
CA GLN A 42 7.35 15.86 11.55
C GLN A 42 5.94 15.94 12.15
N GLN A 43 5.82 16.06 13.47
CA GLN A 43 4.53 16.26 14.13
C GLN A 43 3.89 17.60 13.78
N VAL A 44 4.67 18.69 13.72
CA VAL A 44 4.15 20.01 13.35
C VAL A 44 3.66 20.02 11.90
N ILE A 45 4.42 19.43 10.97
CA ILE A 45 4.02 19.28 9.57
C ILE A 45 2.74 18.45 9.45
N LEU A 46 2.66 17.33 10.18
CA LEU A 46 1.49 16.46 10.18
C LEU A 46 0.26 17.19 10.71
N GLN A 47 0.38 17.94 11.81
CA GLN A 47 -0.71 18.75 12.35
C GLN A 47 -1.21 19.78 11.34
N TYR A 48 -0.30 20.47 10.64
CA TYR A 48 -0.65 21.42 9.59
C TYR A 48 -1.40 20.74 8.43
N LEU A 49 -0.88 19.62 7.93
CA LEU A 49 -1.51 18.86 6.85
C LEU A 49 -2.87 18.29 7.26
N THR A 50 -3.04 17.88 8.52
CA THR A 50 -4.33 17.47 9.08
C THR A 50 -5.32 18.65 9.08
N GLN A 51 -4.90 19.85 9.52
CA GLN A 51 -5.74 21.05 9.48
C GLN A 51 -6.16 21.42 8.04
N LEU A 52 -5.22 21.32 7.11
CA LEU A 52 -5.47 21.54 5.69
C LEU A 52 -6.48 20.52 5.13
N ALA A 53 -6.31 19.24 5.45
CA ALA A 53 -7.22 18.18 5.04
C ALA A 53 -8.63 18.35 5.63
N LYS A 54 -8.73 18.82 6.88
CA LYS A 54 -10.01 19.20 7.51
C LYS A 54 -10.69 20.33 6.73
N SER A 55 -9.94 21.36 6.34
CA SER A 55 -10.47 22.48 5.53
C SER A 55 -11.00 22.02 4.17
N TRP A 56 -10.41 20.96 3.61
CA TRP A 56 -10.84 20.34 2.35
C TRP A 56 -12.01 19.35 2.50
N LYS A 57 -12.58 19.20 3.71
CA LYS A 57 -13.66 18.26 4.03
C LYS A 57 -13.32 16.81 3.69
N ILE A 58 -12.05 16.42 3.91
CA ILE A 58 -11.59 15.05 3.73
C ILE A 58 -12.11 14.18 4.89
N HIS A 59 -12.66 12.99 4.58
CA HIS A 59 -13.28 12.11 5.58
C HIS A 59 -12.29 11.60 6.64
N GLN A 60 -11.05 11.31 6.26
CA GLN A 60 -9.98 10.88 7.17
C GLN A 60 -8.75 11.79 7.07
N PRO A 61 -8.77 12.96 7.73
CA PRO A 61 -7.75 13.98 7.56
C PRO A 61 -6.36 13.54 8.07
N ASP A 62 -6.31 12.81 9.19
CA ASP A 62 -5.04 12.33 9.76
C ASP A 62 -4.38 11.23 8.92
N ALA A 63 -5.18 10.32 8.37
CA ALA A 63 -4.68 9.28 7.47
C ALA A 63 -4.22 9.88 6.14
N PHE A 64 -4.99 10.85 5.62
CA PHE A 64 -4.62 11.61 4.43
C PHE A 64 -3.28 12.32 4.59
N ALA A 65 -3.07 13.05 5.69
CA ALA A 65 -1.84 13.78 5.96
C ALA A 65 -0.61 12.86 5.97
N ARG A 66 -0.69 11.71 6.65
CA ARG A 66 0.39 10.72 6.68
C ARG A 66 0.68 10.14 5.30
N GLN A 67 -0.37 9.76 4.58
CA GLN A 67 -0.22 9.19 3.24
C GLN A 67 0.39 10.19 2.26
N LEU A 68 0.08 11.47 2.42
CA LEU A 68 0.68 12.54 1.62
C LEU A 68 2.17 12.70 1.90
N ILE A 69 2.60 12.67 3.16
CA ILE A 69 4.03 12.66 3.53
C ILE A 69 4.72 11.44 2.90
N PHE A 70 4.16 10.23 3.06
CA PHE A 70 4.75 9.02 2.48
C PHE A 70 4.87 9.08 0.95
N MET A 71 3.83 9.57 0.25
CA MET A 71 3.87 9.71 -1.21
C MET A 71 4.98 10.65 -1.66
N VAL A 72 5.19 11.77 -0.98
CA VAL A 72 6.23 12.74 -1.35
C VAL A 72 7.63 12.19 -1.04
N THR A 73 7.83 11.63 0.15
CA THR A 73 9.12 11.07 0.56
C THR A 73 9.54 9.91 -0.34
N ASP A 74 8.63 8.98 -0.64
CA ASP A 74 8.94 7.84 -1.51
C ASP A 74 9.21 8.27 -2.95
N ALA A 75 8.39 9.18 -3.49
CA ALA A 75 8.58 9.71 -4.83
C ALA A 75 9.90 10.49 -4.97
N LYS A 76 10.26 11.27 -3.95
CA LYS A 76 11.56 11.95 -3.87
C LYS A 76 12.71 10.95 -3.88
N ARG A 77 12.67 9.95 -3.01
CA ARG A 77 13.68 8.89 -2.94
C ARG A 77 13.84 8.18 -4.28
N LYS A 78 12.73 7.88 -4.95
CA LYS A 78 12.71 7.25 -6.26
C LYS A 78 13.29 8.15 -7.35
N GLN A 79 12.99 9.45 -7.32
CA GLN A 79 13.55 10.44 -8.25
C GLN A 79 15.05 10.64 -8.02
N LEU A 80 15.53 10.59 -6.78
CA LEU A 80 16.96 10.65 -6.45
C LEU A 80 17.71 9.40 -6.94
N ALA A 81 17.10 8.22 -6.83
CA ALA A 81 17.67 6.97 -7.33
C ALA A 81 17.63 6.88 -8.87
N GLN A 82 16.59 7.45 -9.50
CA GLN A 82 16.37 7.43 -10.94
C GLN A 82 15.95 8.83 -11.41
N PRO A 83 16.90 9.70 -11.83
CA PRO A 83 16.60 11.08 -12.19
C PRO A 83 15.58 11.25 -13.33
N GLU A 84 15.56 10.31 -14.27
CA GLU A 84 14.60 10.25 -15.39
C GLU A 84 13.17 9.82 -14.96
N SER A 85 12.99 9.39 -13.71
CA SER A 85 11.70 8.91 -13.22
C SER A 85 10.73 10.07 -13.03
N GLN A 86 9.51 9.98 -13.54
CA GLN A 86 8.43 10.94 -13.26
C GLN A 86 7.75 10.70 -11.90
N ALA A 87 8.49 10.16 -10.92
CA ALA A 87 7.95 9.71 -9.64
C ALA A 87 7.21 10.82 -8.87
N LEU A 88 7.77 12.02 -8.78
CA LEU A 88 7.11 13.16 -8.13
C LEU A 88 5.83 13.61 -8.86
N GLN A 89 5.84 13.56 -10.19
CA GLN A 89 4.67 13.88 -11.00
C GLN A 89 3.56 12.86 -10.78
N HIS A 90 3.88 11.56 -10.76
CA HIS A 90 2.91 10.50 -10.46
C HIS A 90 2.36 10.60 -9.04
N ALA A 91 3.19 10.91 -8.04
CA ALA A 91 2.73 11.13 -6.67
C ALA A 91 1.77 12.33 -6.57
N ARG A 92 2.03 13.41 -7.31
CA ARG A 92 1.11 14.56 -7.41
C ARG A 92 -0.24 14.16 -8.03
N ILE A 93 -0.22 13.39 -9.13
CA ILE A 93 -1.44 12.88 -9.76
C ILE A 93 -2.22 11.98 -8.80
N ALA A 94 -1.54 11.07 -8.12
CA ALA A 94 -2.14 10.17 -7.13
C ALA A 94 -2.78 10.95 -5.97
N ALA A 95 -2.11 11.98 -5.45
CA ALA A 95 -2.65 12.80 -4.37
C ALA A 95 -3.88 13.61 -4.80
N LYS A 96 -3.91 14.14 -6.03
CA LYS A 96 -5.11 14.79 -6.61
C LYS A 96 -6.28 13.80 -6.74
N ALA A 97 -6.01 12.59 -7.22
CA ALA A 97 -7.02 11.53 -7.29
C ALA A 97 -7.53 11.13 -5.90
N LEU A 98 -6.66 11.10 -4.90
CA LEU A 98 -6.99 10.75 -3.53
C LEU A 98 -7.87 11.83 -2.88
N ILE A 99 -7.59 13.13 -3.08
CA ILE A 99 -8.50 14.21 -2.68
C ILE A 99 -9.88 14.04 -3.33
N ALA A 100 -9.92 13.81 -4.64
CA ALA A 100 -11.18 13.63 -5.36
C ALA A 100 -11.98 12.43 -4.84
N ALA A 101 -11.30 11.32 -4.56
CA ALA A 101 -11.90 10.09 -4.03
C ALA A 101 -12.43 10.26 -2.60
N GLN A 102 -11.74 11.03 -1.75
CA GLN A 102 -12.16 11.26 -0.36
C GLN A 102 -13.24 12.35 -0.21
N ARG A 103 -13.34 13.29 -1.17
CA ARG A 103 -14.41 14.30 -1.21
C ARG A 103 -15.70 13.78 -1.81
N LYS A 104 -15.63 12.79 -2.71
CA LYS A 104 -16.82 12.17 -3.30
C LYS A 104 -17.43 11.23 -2.27
N ASN A 105 -18.59 11.63 -1.73
CA ASN A 105 -19.34 10.82 -0.78
C ASN A 105 -19.60 9.43 -1.38
N ARG A 106 -18.90 8.40 -0.89
CA ARG A 106 -18.96 7.03 -1.44
C ARG A 106 -20.27 6.29 -1.12
N PHE A 107 -21.27 6.98 -0.59
CA PHE A 107 -22.64 6.48 -0.46
C PHE A 107 -23.59 7.07 -1.52
N SER A 108 -23.09 7.33 -2.73
CA SER A 108 -23.91 7.69 -3.88
C SER A 108 -24.60 6.45 -4.48
N ARG A 109 -25.68 5.99 -3.83
CA ARG A 109 -26.99 5.56 -4.39
C ARG A 109 -27.08 4.66 -5.65
N ASN A 110 -26.00 4.09 -6.16
CA ASN A 110 -25.98 3.29 -7.40
C ASN A 110 -25.19 1.96 -7.23
N SER A 111 -25.36 1.28 -6.09
CA SER A 111 -24.79 -0.06 -5.86
C SER A 111 -25.24 -1.09 -6.91
N HIS A 112 -26.39 -0.86 -7.55
CA HIS A 112 -26.96 -1.76 -8.56
C HIS A 112 -26.18 -1.77 -9.88
N VAL A 113 -25.51 -0.68 -10.24
CA VAL A 113 -24.75 -0.59 -11.51
C VAL A 113 -23.45 -1.41 -11.43
N TYR A 114 -22.82 -1.45 -10.25
CA TYR A 114 -21.65 -2.30 -10.01
C TYR A 114 -21.99 -3.79 -9.90
N ALA A 115 -23.19 -4.13 -9.41
CA ALA A 115 -23.69 -5.51 -9.41
C ALA A 115 -23.96 -6.03 -10.83
N MET A 116 -24.51 -5.18 -11.72
CA MET A 116 -24.76 -5.53 -13.12
C MET A 116 -23.46 -5.77 -13.91
N ALA A 117 -22.41 -4.98 -13.67
CA ALA A 117 -21.12 -5.17 -14.33
C ALA A 117 -20.45 -6.51 -13.95
N ALA A 118 -20.60 -6.95 -12.70
CA ALA A 118 -20.10 -8.25 -12.25
C ALA A 118 -20.84 -9.43 -12.90
N SER A 119 -22.16 -9.32 -13.11
CA SER A 119 -22.94 -10.38 -13.76
C SER A 119 -22.62 -10.57 -15.25
N VAL A 120 -22.28 -9.48 -15.96
CA VAL A 120 -21.91 -9.57 -17.39
C VAL A 120 -20.55 -10.26 -17.56
N LEU A 121 -19.57 -9.96 -16.70
CA LEU A 121 -18.27 -10.63 -16.73
C LEU A 121 -18.34 -12.11 -16.35
N LEU A 122 -19.25 -12.49 -15.44
CA LEU A 122 -19.46 -13.90 -15.09
C LEU A 122 -20.15 -14.69 -16.21
N MET A 123 -21.09 -14.09 -16.96
CA MET A 123 -21.71 -14.79 -18.10
C MET A 123 -20.70 -15.08 -19.23
N PHE A 124 -19.84 -14.12 -19.60
CA PHE A 124 -18.84 -14.36 -20.64
C PHE A 124 -17.67 -15.24 -20.17
N GLY A 125 -17.31 -15.17 -18.88
CA GLY A 125 -16.22 -15.99 -18.31
C GLY A 125 -16.56 -17.48 -18.22
N VAL A 126 -17.81 -17.83 -17.88
CA VAL A 126 -18.21 -19.24 -17.72
C VAL A 126 -18.44 -19.91 -19.09
N SER A 127 -18.91 -19.18 -20.11
CA SER A 127 -19.02 -19.72 -21.47
C SER A 127 -17.68 -20.01 -22.13
N SER A 128 -16.63 -19.24 -21.82
CA SER A 128 -15.28 -19.51 -22.33
C SER A 128 -14.63 -20.74 -21.67
N MET A 129 -14.97 -21.05 -20.41
CA MET A 129 -14.32 -22.13 -19.67
C MET A 129 -14.87 -23.52 -20.02
N MET A 130 -16.08 -23.60 -20.58
CA MET A 130 -16.67 -24.87 -21.04
C MET A 130 -16.29 -25.25 -22.48
N LEU A 131 -15.84 -24.31 -23.31
CA LEU A 131 -15.42 -24.60 -24.69
C LEU A 131 -13.92 -24.92 -24.81
N SER A 132 -13.09 -24.49 -23.86
CA SER A 132 -11.64 -24.75 -23.88
C SER A 132 -11.23 -26.14 -23.40
N ASN A 133 -12.16 -26.96 -22.91
CA ASN A 133 -11.84 -28.27 -22.32
C ASN A 133 -11.92 -29.45 -23.32
N THR A 134 -12.12 -29.20 -24.62
CA THR A 134 -12.25 -30.27 -25.64
C THR A 134 -11.16 -30.26 -26.71
N LEU A 135 -10.20 -29.33 -26.70
CA LEU A 135 -9.14 -29.28 -27.72
C LEU A 135 -7.81 -28.86 -27.09
N ILE A 136 -7.12 -29.83 -26.48
CA ILE A 136 -5.67 -29.74 -26.31
C ILE A 136 -5.05 -30.23 -27.63
N PRO A 137 -4.20 -29.42 -28.26
CA PRO A 137 -2.94 -29.97 -28.74
C PRO A 137 -1.75 -29.18 -28.20
N GLU A 138 -0.77 -29.92 -27.71
CA GLU A 138 0.58 -29.42 -27.45
C GLU A 138 1.19 -28.90 -28.75
N THR A 139 1.58 -27.63 -28.81
CA THR A 139 2.75 -27.19 -29.59
C THR A 139 3.38 -25.96 -28.96
N THR A 140 4.68 -26.08 -28.74
CA THR A 140 5.65 -25.03 -28.44
C THR A 140 5.74 -24.03 -29.60
N SER A 141 5.67 -22.72 -29.32
CA SER A 141 6.42 -21.66 -30.04
C SER A 141 6.27 -20.30 -29.35
N GLU A 142 7.39 -19.61 -29.27
CA GLU A 142 7.65 -18.32 -28.65
C GLU A 142 6.85 -17.15 -29.24
N LEU A 143 6.60 -16.11 -28.43
CA LEU A 143 6.52 -14.74 -28.93
C LEU A 143 7.10 -13.77 -27.88
N GLN A 144 8.06 -13.02 -28.38
CA GLN A 144 9.05 -12.19 -27.70
C GLN A 144 8.43 -10.93 -27.07
N ILE A 145 8.91 -10.54 -25.89
CA ILE A 145 8.86 -9.16 -25.42
C ILE A 145 10.30 -8.72 -25.14
N ALA A 146 10.69 -7.66 -25.84
CA ALA A 146 12.04 -7.15 -25.97
C ALA A 146 12.70 -6.83 -24.60
N SER A 147 13.83 -7.49 -24.35
CA SER A 147 14.84 -7.11 -23.37
C SER A 147 15.80 -6.10 -23.99
N SER A 148 15.96 -4.94 -23.35
CA SER A 148 17.11 -4.07 -23.56
C SER A 148 17.98 -4.12 -22.30
N GLU A 149 19.09 -4.87 -22.37
CA GLU A 149 20.17 -4.87 -21.38
C GLU A 149 21.31 -3.96 -21.85
N SER A 150 21.76 -3.06 -20.98
CA SER A 150 23.14 -2.56 -20.88
C SER A 150 23.21 -1.62 -19.66
N ALA A 151 24.18 -1.65 -18.74
CA ALA A 151 25.29 -2.53 -18.44
C ALA A 151 25.71 -2.21 -16.97
N GLY A 152 26.14 -3.24 -16.23
CA GLY A 152 27.09 -3.20 -15.12
C GLY A 152 26.92 -2.20 -13.97
N THR A 153 26.55 -2.70 -12.78
CA THR A 153 27.35 -2.62 -11.52
C THR A 153 26.44 -2.77 -10.27
N LEU A 154 26.82 -3.73 -9.41
CA LEU A 154 26.27 -4.07 -8.09
C LEU A 154 24.83 -4.65 -8.07
N GLN A 155 24.76 -5.98 -8.06
CA GLN A 155 23.54 -6.72 -7.76
C GLN A 155 23.13 -6.53 -6.29
N ILE A 156 22.37 -5.48 -6.03
CA ILE A 156 21.33 -5.56 -5.00
C ILE A 156 20.21 -6.34 -5.69
N SER A 157 19.98 -7.59 -5.27
CA SER A 157 18.84 -8.37 -5.71
C SER A 157 17.58 -7.53 -5.48
N GLU A 158 17.00 -6.95 -6.53
CA GLU A 158 15.63 -6.46 -6.49
C GLU A 158 14.78 -7.63 -5.99
N PRO A 159 14.05 -7.49 -4.88
CA PRO A 159 13.20 -8.57 -4.44
C PRO A 159 12.18 -8.79 -5.55
N ILE A 160 12.11 -10.00 -6.07
CA ILE A 160 11.08 -10.38 -7.05
C ILE A 160 9.73 -10.30 -6.30
N TYR A 161 9.09 -9.14 -6.38
CA TYR A 161 7.86 -8.86 -5.65
C TYR A 161 6.71 -9.63 -6.28
N ASN A 162 6.10 -10.56 -5.53
CA ASN A 162 4.83 -11.17 -5.91
C ASN A 162 3.69 -10.47 -5.15
N PRO A 163 2.99 -9.50 -5.78
CA PRO A 163 1.97 -8.70 -5.10
C PRO A 163 0.81 -9.54 -4.57
N LYS A 164 0.52 -10.68 -5.22
CA LYS A 164 -0.52 -11.61 -4.76
C LYS A 164 -0.14 -12.22 -3.42
N ARG A 165 1.08 -12.76 -3.28
CA ARG A 165 1.53 -13.42 -2.04
C ARG A 165 1.66 -12.45 -0.87
N LEU A 166 2.16 -11.24 -1.13
CA LEU A 166 2.19 -10.18 -0.12
C LEU A 166 0.78 -9.79 0.33
N SER A 167 -0.17 -9.68 -0.61
CA SER A 167 -1.56 -9.38 -0.28
C SER A 167 -2.21 -10.48 0.56
N GLU A 168 -1.91 -11.75 0.28
CA GLU A 168 -2.37 -12.90 1.06
C GLU A 168 -1.81 -12.85 2.48
N MET A 169 -0.50 -12.58 2.64
CA MET A 169 0.17 -12.44 3.94
C MET A 169 -0.40 -11.29 4.78
N ILE A 170 -0.67 -10.14 4.16
CA ILE A 170 -1.30 -8.99 4.85
C ILE A 170 -2.73 -9.36 5.25
N SER A 171 -3.48 -10.03 4.37
CA SER A 171 -4.86 -10.43 4.66
C SER A 171 -4.98 -11.46 5.78
N SER A 172 -4.07 -12.45 5.84
CA SER A 172 -4.03 -13.44 6.91
C SER A 172 -3.68 -12.77 8.24
N ARG A 173 -2.73 -11.82 8.23
CA ARG A 173 -2.41 -11.01 9.42
C ARG A 173 -3.61 -10.22 9.92
N GLU A 174 -4.31 -9.51 9.05
CA GLU A 174 -5.49 -8.73 9.46
C GLU A 174 -6.61 -9.61 9.99
N LYS A 175 -6.77 -10.83 9.47
CA LYS A 175 -7.66 -11.82 10.08
C LYS A 175 -7.17 -12.18 11.48
N MET A 176 -5.91 -12.57 11.67
CA MET A 176 -5.36 -12.92 12.98
C MET A 176 -5.54 -11.80 14.03
N ARG A 177 -5.43 -10.52 13.63
CA ARG A 177 -5.70 -9.37 14.53
C ARG A 177 -7.13 -9.29 15.04
N GLN A 178 -8.09 -9.86 14.33
CA GLN A 178 -9.51 -9.82 14.67
C GLN A 178 -9.94 -10.99 15.57
N GLY A 179 -9.08 -11.98 15.76
CA GLY A 179 -9.34 -13.16 16.58
C GLY A 179 -8.42 -13.25 17.79
N ARG A 180 -8.72 -14.21 18.66
CA ARG A 180 -7.79 -14.67 19.70
C ARG A 180 -6.97 -15.81 19.12
N CYS A 181 -5.71 -15.55 18.83
CA CYS A 181 -4.82 -16.52 18.21
C CYS A 181 -3.92 -17.21 19.24
N VAL A 182 -3.78 -18.53 19.10
CA VAL A 182 -2.83 -19.37 19.84
C VAL A 182 -1.70 -19.73 18.89
N PHE A 183 -0.50 -19.23 19.21
CA PHE A 183 0.72 -19.46 18.44
C PHE A 183 1.41 -20.73 18.95
N PRO A 184 1.71 -21.71 18.09
CA PRO A 184 2.52 -22.86 18.48
C PRO A 184 3.94 -22.42 18.89
N GLU A 185 4.55 -23.18 19.79
CA GLU A 185 5.90 -22.90 20.25
C GLU A 185 6.92 -23.02 19.12
N ALA A 186 7.82 -22.05 19.03
CA ALA A 186 8.82 -21.99 17.96
C ALA A 186 9.81 -23.18 17.98
N LEU A 187 9.94 -23.88 19.11
CA LEU A 187 10.71 -25.13 19.25
C LEU A 187 10.13 -26.29 18.42
N MET A 188 8.84 -26.26 18.12
CA MET A 188 8.17 -27.29 17.30
C MET A 188 8.36 -27.07 15.79
N MET A 189 9.01 -25.97 15.39
CA MET A 189 9.27 -25.65 14.00
C MET A 189 10.63 -26.15 13.55
N ALA A 190 10.78 -26.40 12.25
CA ALA A 190 12.08 -26.73 11.67
C ALA A 190 13.09 -25.60 11.91
N GLU A 191 14.36 -25.95 12.12
CA GLU A 191 15.40 -24.99 12.50
C GLU A 191 15.57 -23.85 11.49
N ALA A 192 15.41 -24.15 10.19
CA ALA A 192 15.45 -23.17 9.11
C ALA A 192 14.27 -22.18 9.12
N ASP A 193 13.10 -22.63 9.60
CA ASP A 193 11.85 -21.86 9.56
C ASP A 193 11.61 -21.06 10.85
N ARG A 194 12.26 -21.47 11.95
CA ARG A 194 12.08 -20.89 13.29
C ARG A 194 12.37 -19.39 13.34
N GLY A 195 13.43 -18.93 12.67
CA GLY A 195 13.78 -17.51 12.63
C GLY A 195 12.73 -16.67 11.90
N ILE A 196 12.24 -17.18 10.77
CA ILE A 196 11.18 -16.54 9.96
C ILE A 196 9.86 -16.54 10.74
N TYR A 197 9.54 -17.64 11.44
CA TYR A 197 8.35 -17.75 12.27
C TYR A 197 8.29 -16.67 13.35
N LEU A 198 9.36 -16.54 14.14
CA LEU A 198 9.41 -15.55 15.22
C LEU A 198 9.29 -14.14 14.65
N ARG A 199 10.06 -13.81 13.62
CA ARG A 199 10.11 -12.46 13.04
C ARG A 199 8.80 -12.07 12.35
N THR A 200 8.27 -12.94 11.49
CA THR A 200 7.18 -12.60 10.57
C THR A 200 5.81 -12.96 11.15
N VAL A 201 5.68 -14.07 11.89
CA VAL A 201 4.39 -14.54 12.42
C VAL A 201 4.13 -14.03 13.83
N VAL A 202 5.13 -14.07 14.71
CA VAL A 202 4.98 -13.63 16.12
C VAL A 202 5.17 -12.13 16.27
N TYR A 203 6.31 -11.58 15.78
CA TYR A 203 6.60 -10.15 15.85
C TYR A 203 5.90 -9.32 14.77
N GLY A 204 5.44 -9.96 13.69
CA GLY A 204 4.61 -9.30 12.67
C GLY A 204 5.40 -8.38 11.73
N GLU A 205 6.68 -8.67 11.50
CA GLU A 205 7.46 -8.01 10.45
C GLU A 205 6.98 -8.46 9.06
N ILE A 206 7.10 -7.59 8.06
CA ILE A 206 6.73 -7.90 6.67
C ILE A 206 8.03 -8.04 5.88
N THR A 207 8.36 -9.27 5.47
CA THR A 207 9.53 -9.55 4.64
C THR A 207 9.25 -9.25 3.16
N SER A 208 10.23 -8.65 2.49
CA SER A 208 10.22 -8.42 1.04
C SER A 208 10.81 -9.60 0.26
N ASP A 209 11.42 -10.59 0.92
CA ASP A 209 11.98 -11.78 0.26
C ASP A 209 10.88 -12.77 -0.14
N PHE A 210 10.89 -13.17 -1.41
CA PHE A 210 9.96 -14.13 -1.99
C PHE A 210 9.98 -15.49 -1.28
N LYS A 211 11.17 -16.00 -0.93
CA LYS A 211 11.28 -17.31 -0.28
C LYS A 211 10.75 -17.27 1.15
N GLU A 212 11.08 -16.21 1.88
CA GLU A 212 10.58 -16.01 3.24
C GLU A 212 9.07 -15.77 3.27
N GLN A 213 8.49 -15.09 2.27
CA GLN A 213 7.03 -14.91 2.15
C GLN A 213 6.29 -16.24 2.01
N GLU A 214 6.83 -17.18 1.23
CA GLU A 214 6.23 -18.51 1.06
C GLU A 214 6.22 -19.30 2.37
N VAL A 215 7.37 -19.31 3.05
CA VAL A 215 7.52 -19.98 4.34
C VAL A 215 6.63 -19.32 5.39
N ALA A 216 6.59 -18.00 5.45
CA ALA A 216 5.74 -17.25 6.36
C ALA A 216 4.25 -17.55 6.14
N ASN A 217 3.78 -17.54 4.89
CA ASN A 217 2.38 -17.86 4.57
C ASN A 217 2.00 -19.28 5.02
N ARG A 218 2.87 -20.26 4.80
CA ARG A 218 2.67 -21.64 5.29
C ARG A 218 2.64 -21.69 6.82
N LEU A 219 3.54 -20.98 7.48
CA LEU A 219 3.62 -20.94 8.94
C LEU A 219 2.42 -20.22 9.58
N MET A 220 1.89 -19.17 8.97
CA MET A 220 0.68 -18.48 9.45
C MET A 220 -0.56 -19.41 9.45
N GLN A 221 -0.61 -20.39 8.55
CA GLN A 221 -1.70 -21.39 8.53
C GLN A 221 -1.65 -22.36 9.72
N THR A 222 -0.52 -22.46 10.42
CA THR A 222 -0.40 -23.29 11.63
C THR A 222 -0.99 -22.62 12.88
N VAL A 223 -1.17 -21.29 12.83
CA VAL A 223 -1.74 -20.52 13.94
C VAL A 223 -3.24 -20.77 14.00
N ARG A 224 -3.73 -21.17 15.18
CA ARG A 224 -5.15 -21.37 15.43
C ARG A 224 -5.75 -20.11 16.01
N CYS A 225 -6.78 -19.57 15.37
CA CYS A 225 -7.43 -18.34 15.83
C CYS A 225 -8.92 -18.57 16.03
N ASP A 226 -9.41 -18.17 17.20
CA ASP A 226 -10.82 -18.14 17.52
C ASP A 226 -11.37 -16.75 17.20
N TYR A 227 -12.34 -16.70 16.29
CA TYR A 227 -12.95 -15.45 15.85
C TYR A 227 -14.30 -15.28 16.51
N THR A 228 -14.53 -14.10 17.12
CA THR A 228 -15.85 -13.77 17.63
C THR A 228 -16.83 -13.68 16.46
N PRO A 229 -17.92 -14.45 16.44
CA PRO A 229 -18.88 -14.42 15.34
C PRO A 229 -19.49 -13.02 15.23
N MET A 230 -19.72 -12.54 14.00
CA MET A 230 -20.15 -11.15 13.75
C MET A 230 -21.45 -10.76 14.48
N LEU A 231 -22.28 -11.73 14.84
CA LEU A 231 -23.52 -11.53 15.60
C LEU A 231 -23.28 -10.97 17.02
N MET A 232 -22.12 -11.23 17.64
CA MET A 232 -21.78 -10.75 18.98
C MET A 232 -20.96 -9.45 18.98
N LYS A 233 -20.51 -8.97 17.82
CA LYS A 233 -19.70 -7.74 17.70
C LYS A 233 -20.52 -6.46 17.89
N ASN A 234 -21.84 -6.56 17.68
CA ASN A 234 -22.80 -5.45 17.82
C ASN A 234 -23.68 -5.54 19.08
N SER A 235 -23.45 -6.52 19.97
CA SER A 235 -24.31 -6.80 21.13
C SER A 235 -23.80 -6.20 22.46
N VAL A 236 -22.77 -5.35 22.41
CA VAL A 236 -22.34 -4.57 23.57
C VAL A 236 -23.06 -3.21 23.55
N SER A 237 -24.12 -3.10 24.37
CA SER A 237 -24.65 -1.82 24.89
C SER A 237 -23.81 -1.33 26.06
#